data_AF-A0A3P7NKQ0-F1
#
_entry.id   AF-A0A3P7NKQ0-F1
#
_cell.length_a   1.000
_cell.length_b   1.000
_cell.length_c   1.000
_cell.angle_alpha   90.00
_cell.angle_beta   90.00
_cell.angle_gamma   90.00
#
_symmetry.space_group_name_H-M   'P 1'
#
loop_
_entity.id
_entity.type
_entity.pdbx_description
1 polymer ?
#
loop_
_entity_poly.entity_id
_entity_poly.type
_entity_poly.pdbx_seq_one_letter_code
_entity_poly.pdbx_strand_id
1 'polypeptide(L)'
;MLKEIKSSLVDMILPYQSSLRAQIDDKLDVAAAEAQIAQTGRFDMASYAGPIIDIMATWCAPARDADVARLRDITDTIDFLR
;
A
#
# COMPACT_ATOMS: atom_id res chain seq x y z
N MET A 1 -5.48 -5.98 -9.04
CA MET A 1 -5.01 -5.97 -7.63
C MET A 1 -4.35 -4.66 -7.19
N LEU A 2 -3.10 -4.32 -7.55
CA LEU A 2 -2.46 -3.08 -7.04
C LEU A 2 -3.25 -1.80 -7.36
N LYS A 3 -3.79 -1.71 -8.57
CA LYS A 3 -4.68 -0.63 -9.01
C LYS A 3 -5.95 -0.52 -8.14
N GLU A 4 -6.53 -1.64 -7.74
CA GLU A 4 -7.72 -1.66 -6.87
C GLU A 4 -7.37 -1.17 -5.46
N ILE A 5 -6.26 -1.66 -4.88
CA ILE A 5 -5.76 -1.19 -3.58
C ILE A 5 -5.54 0.33 -3.60
N LYS A 6 -4.86 0.83 -4.64
CA LYS A 6 -4.65 2.26 -4.84
C LYS A 6 -5.96 3.03 -4.89
N SER A 7 -6.94 2.54 -5.67
CA SER A 7 -8.27 3.15 -5.75
C SER A 7 -8.95 3.19 -4.40
N SER A 8 -8.99 2.07 -3.67
CA SER A 8 -9.63 2.01 -2.35
C SER A 8 -8.98 2.96 -1.34
N LEU A 9 -7.64 3.07 -1.34
CA LEU A 9 -6.94 4.03 -0.49
C LEU A 9 -7.31 5.47 -0.87
N VAL A 10 -7.35 5.78 -2.16
CA VAL A 10 -7.75 7.09 -2.68
C VAL A 10 -9.20 7.45 -2.35
N ASP A 11 -10.11 6.48 -2.38
CA ASP A 11 -11.54 6.67 -2.09
C ASP A 11 -11.80 6.96 -0.61
N MET A 12 -10.87 6.57 0.28
CA MET A 12 -10.92 6.91 1.71
C MET A 12 -10.42 8.33 2.01
N ILE A 13 -9.78 9.01 1.05
CA ILE A 13 -9.23 10.36 1.22
C ILE A 13 -10.30 11.42 0.93
N LEU A 14 -10.41 12.42 1.80
CA LEU A 14 -11.26 13.58 1.59
C LEU A 14 -10.66 14.53 0.52
N PRO A 15 -11.46 15.22 -0.30
CA PRO A 15 -10.96 15.98 -1.46
C PRO A 15 -9.85 17.00 -1.17
N TYR A 16 -9.78 17.54 0.05
CA TYR A 16 -8.81 18.54 0.47
C TYR A 16 -7.48 17.98 1.00
N GLN A 17 -7.35 16.66 1.16
CA GLN A 17 -6.14 16.00 1.65
C GLN A 17 -5.12 15.75 0.52
N SER A 18 -4.68 16.83 -0.14
CA SER A 18 -3.81 16.77 -1.33
C SER A 18 -2.43 16.13 -1.07
N SER A 19 -1.81 16.43 0.07
CA SER A 19 -0.54 15.80 0.49
C SER A 19 -0.67 14.28 0.62
N LEU A 20 -1.82 13.84 1.12
CA LEU A 20 -2.09 12.44 1.36
C LEU A 20 -2.28 11.66 0.07
N ARG A 21 -3.01 12.27 -0.87
CA ARG A 21 -3.17 11.77 -2.22
C ARG A 21 -1.84 11.66 -2.95
N ALA A 22 -1.00 12.70 -2.87
CA ALA A 22 0.32 12.69 -3.48
C ALA A 22 1.22 11.56 -2.92
N GLN A 23 1.17 11.31 -1.61
CA GLN A 23 1.92 10.21 -1.00
C GLN A 23 1.48 8.82 -1.49
N ILE A 24 0.18 8.59 -1.70
CA ILE A 24 -0.28 7.35 -2.33
C ILE A 24 0.23 7.27 -3.76
N ASP A 25 0.08 8.34 -4.52
CA ASP A 25 0.40 8.32 -5.94
C ASP A 25 1.88 8.01 -6.19
N ASP A 26 2.74 8.58 -5.36
CA ASP A 26 4.20 8.36 -5.34
C ASP A 26 4.56 6.94 -4.88
N LYS A 27 4.01 6.48 -3.75
CA LYS A 27 4.36 5.18 -3.16
C LYS A 27 3.75 3.98 -3.89
N LEU A 28 2.59 4.16 -4.52
CA LEU A 28 1.87 3.14 -5.30
C LEU A 28 1.88 3.49 -6.78
N ASP A 29 3.08 3.50 -7.37
CA ASP A 29 3.26 3.67 -8.81
C ASP A 29 2.86 2.38 -9.56
N VAL A 30 1.64 2.41 -10.09
CA VAL A 30 1.07 1.32 -10.90
C VAL A 30 1.79 1.18 -12.24
N ALA A 31 2.26 2.28 -12.84
CA ALA A 31 2.95 2.23 -14.12
C ALA A 31 4.33 1.56 -13.97
N ALA A 32 5.05 1.85 -12.88
CA ALA A 32 6.29 1.17 -12.55
C ALA A 32 6.07 -0.33 -12.30
N ALA A 33 5.00 -0.71 -11.60
CA ALA A 33 4.63 -2.11 -11.38
C ALA A 33 4.37 -2.84 -12.71
N GLU A 34 3.56 -2.25 -13.59
CA GLU A 34 3.24 -2.81 -14.91
C GLU A 34 4.50 -2.97 -15.77
N ALA A 35 5.40 -1.98 -15.75
CA ALA A 35 6.67 -2.06 -16.45
C ALA A 35 7.59 -3.16 -15.89
N GLN A 36 7.62 -3.36 -14.58
CA GLN A 36 8.38 -4.45 -13.95
C GLN A 36 7.85 -5.82 -14.39
N ILE A 37 6.52 -6.00 -14.39
CA ILE A 37 5.88 -7.25 -14.83
C ILE A 37 6.19 -7.50 -16.30
N ALA A 38 6.10 -6.48 -17.16
CA ALA A 38 6.40 -6.62 -18.58
C ALA A 38 7.86 -7.06 -18.84
N GLN A 39 8.81 -6.59 -18.02
CA GLN A 39 10.24 -6.90 -18.18
C GLN A 39 10.64 -8.23 -17.53
N THR A 40 10.09 -8.56 -16.37
CA THR A 40 10.55 -9.69 -15.54
C THR A 40 9.56 -10.86 -15.49
N GLY A 41 8.32 -10.65 -15.95
CA GLY A 41 7.21 -11.59 -15.81
C GLY A 41 6.72 -11.76 -14.37
N ARG A 42 7.16 -10.92 -13.43
CA ARG A 42 6.90 -11.06 -12.00
C ARG A 42 6.43 -9.74 -11.40
N PHE A 43 5.62 -9.84 -10.36
CA PHE A 43 5.21 -8.71 -9.54
C PHE A 43 5.86 -8.81 -8.17
N ASP A 44 6.66 -7.82 -7.79
CA ASP A 44 7.30 -7.77 -6.48
C ASP A 44 6.36 -7.16 -5.43
N MET A 45 5.53 -8.01 -4.83
CA MET A 45 4.57 -7.57 -3.80
C MET A 45 5.27 -7.03 -2.53
N ALA A 46 6.46 -7.53 -2.20
CA ALA A 46 7.19 -7.11 -1.00
C ALA A 46 7.61 -5.63 -1.10
N SER A 47 7.98 -5.18 -2.30
CA SER A 47 8.33 -3.77 -2.55
C SER A 47 7.18 -2.78 -2.29
N TYR A 48 5.92 -3.24 -2.39
CA TYR A 48 4.73 -2.40 -2.17
C TYR A 48 4.11 -2.55 -0.78
N ALA A 49 4.38 -3.66 -0.06
CA ALA A 49 3.82 -3.89 1.28
C ALA A 49 4.28 -2.84 2.30
N GLY A 50 5.58 -2.57 2.37
CA GLY A 50 6.15 -1.56 3.28
C GLY A 50 5.56 -0.16 3.09
N PRO A 51 5.54 0.38 1.85
CA PRO A 51 4.91 1.67 1.56
C PRO A 51 3.43 1.74 1.95
N ILE A 52 2.65 0.68 1.75
CA ILE A 52 1.24 0.62 2.19
C ILE A 52 1.15 0.71 3.72
N ILE A 53 1.97 -0.04 4.44
CA ILE A 53 1.99 -0.03 5.91
C ILE A 53 2.39 1.35 6.44
N ASP A 54 3.34 2.06 5.80
CA ASP A 54 3.71 3.42 6.18
C ASP A 54 2.55 4.41 6.00
N ILE A 55 1.79 4.28 4.91
CA ILE A 55 0.58 5.07 4.67
C ILE A 55 -0.43 4.78 5.79
N MET A 56 -0.66 3.51 6.10
CA MET A 56 -1.56 3.10 7.19
C MET A 56 -1.11 3.66 8.55
N ALA A 57 0.18 3.64 8.85
CA ALA A 57 0.73 4.16 10.11
C ALA A 57 0.55 5.67 10.26
N THR A 58 0.50 6.40 9.14
CA THR A 58 0.28 7.85 9.14
C THR A 58 -1.21 8.20 9.29
N TRP A 59 -2.10 7.33 8.81
CA TRP A 59 -3.54 7.62 8.72
C TRP A 59 -4.36 7.02 9.86
N CYS A 60 -3.93 5.85 10.35
CA CYS A 60 -4.67 5.15 11.37
C CYS A 60 -4.63 5.95 12.68
N ALA A 61 -5.74 5.91 13.42
CA ALA A 61 -5.77 6.48 14.76
C ALA A 61 -4.73 5.77 15.65
N PRO A 62 -4.12 6.46 16.64
CA PRO A 62 -3.07 5.87 17.49
C PRO A 62 -3.42 4.53 18.15
N ALA A 63 -4.71 4.29 18.39
CA ALA A 63 -5.21 3.02 18.90
C ALA A 63 -4.89 1.79 18.01
N ARG A 64 -4.56 2.01 16.73
CA ARG A 64 -4.23 0.97 15.74
C ARG A 64 -2.73 0.84 15.45
N ASP A 65 -1.87 1.67 16.05
CA ASP A 65 -0.44 1.68 15.73
C ASP A 65 0.21 0.32 15.96
N ALA A 66 -0.15 -0.36 17.05
CA ALA A 66 0.35 -1.70 17.36
C ALA A 66 -0.12 -2.76 16.34
N ASP A 67 -1.35 -2.64 15.85
CA ASP A 67 -1.89 -3.56 14.84
C ASP A 67 -1.23 -3.32 13.47
N VAL A 68 -1.05 -2.05 13.10
CA VAL A 68 -0.35 -1.67 11.86
C VAL A 68 1.11 -2.10 11.89
N ALA A 69 1.80 -1.97 13.04
CA ALA A 69 3.17 -2.43 13.19
C ALA A 69 3.30 -3.95 12.97
N ARG A 70 2.36 -4.74 13.51
CA ARG A 70 2.32 -6.21 13.36
C ARG A 70 2.17 -6.67 11.90
N LEU A 71 1.64 -5.82 11.01
CA LEU A 71 1.57 -6.16 9.57
C LEU A 71 2.95 -6.36 8.95
N ARG A 72 4.01 -5.75 9.50
CA ARG A 72 5.39 -5.95 9.02
C ARG A 72 5.95 -7.32 9.36
N ASP A 73 5.40 -7.99 10.37
CA ASP A 73 5.84 -9.32 10.81
C ASP A 73 5.16 -10.44 10.02
N ILE A 74 4.20 -10.12 9.15
CA ILE A 74 3.53 -11.09 8.28
C ILE A 74 4.44 -11.42 7.11
N THR A 75 5.17 -12.53 7.23
CA THR A 75 6.12 -13.00 6.20
C THR A 75 5.51 -14.01 5.23
N ASP A 76 4.34 -14.57 5.55
CA ASP A 76 3.67 -15.55 4.70
C ASP A 76 2.44 -14.90 4.04
N THR A 77 2.47 -14.78 2.72
CA THR A 77 1.43 -14.12 1.91
C THR A 77 0.06 -14.79 2.03
N ILE A 78 0.03 -16.06 2.48
CA ILE A 78 -1.19 -16.85 2.69
C ILE A 78 -1.93 -16.45 3.97
N ASP A 79 -1.22 -16.02 5.02
CA ASP A 79 -1.84 -15.65 6.31
C ASP A 79 -2.39 -14.21 6.31
N PHE A 80 -1.96 -13.36 5.39
CA PHE A 80 -2.50 -12.00 5.23
C PHE A 80 -3.96 -11.96 4.72
N LEU A 81 -4.41 -13.02 4.04
CA LEU A 81 -5.73 -13.09 3.37
C LEU A 81 -6.75 -13.99 4.09
N ARG A 82 -6.40 -14.57 5.23
CA ARG A 82 -7.25 -15.46 6.02
C ARG A 82 -7.81 -14.73 7.24
#